data_AF-A0A954GQ08-F1
#
_entry.id   AF-A0A954GQ08-F1
#
_cell.length_a   1.000
_cell.length_b   1.000
_cell.length_c   1.000
_cell.angle_alpha   90.00
_cell.angle_beta   90.00
_cell.angle_gamma   90.00
#
_symmetry.space_group_name_H-M   'P 1'
#
loop_
_entity.id
_entity.type
_entity.pdbx_description
1 polymer ?
#
loop_
_entity_poly.entity_id
_entity_poly.type
_entity_poly.pdbx_seq_one_letter_code
_entity_poly.pdbx_strand_id
1 'polypeptide(L)'
;MRRLVEQLQEFSIPLIAGVVAAIAFANFDPEGYHYLVHTPLTEMLSSAEHAEVAAVEADHEEALEGSHASTTGAHEANGFSHYLTLHFLANDLLMVLFFGIAAKEITEACLPGGKLTPLSKAVNPLFATAGGVLGPIAVYLTLNTFTGSAEWSRGWGIPTATDIALAWLVARMLFGKTHPAVSFLLLLAVADDAIGLGIIAIGYPDPNHPTEWAQVLWLVPGMLAAY
;
A
#
# COMPACT_ATOMS: atom_id res chain seq x y z
N MET A 1 26.64 12.54 -0.33
CA MET A 1 25.35 11.97 -0.81
C MET A 1 24.99 10.66 -0.12
N ARG A 2 25.83 9.60 -0.13
CA ARG A 2 25.50 8.30 0.51
C ARG A 2 25.07 8.40 1.98
N ARG A 3 25.81 9.12 2.83
CA ARG A 3 25.45 9.34 4.25
C ARG A 3 24.11 10.04 4.46
N LEU A 4 23.75 10.97 3.56
CA LEU A 4 22.45 11.66 3.64
C LEU A 4 21.32 10.71 3.25
N VAL A 5 21.50 9.91 2.20
CA VAL A 5 20.51 8.89 1.80
C VAL A 5 20.33 7.85 2.90
N GLU A 6 21.42 7.38 3.51
CA GLU A 6 21.38 6.46 4.64
C GLU A 6 20.62 7.06 5.83
N GLN A 7 20.87 8.32 6.17
CA GLN A 7 20.13 9.01 7.23
C GLN A 7 18.65 9.19 6.88
N LEU A 8 18.32 9.56 5.65
CA LEU A 8 16.94 9.72 5.19
C LEU A 8 16.16 8.40 5.26
N GLN A 9 16.77 7.30 4.81
CA GLN A 9 16.19 5.96 4.89
C GLN A 9 16.10 5.46 6.32
N GLU A 10 17.11 5.74 7.14
CA GLU A 10 17.17 5.30 8.53
C GLU A 10 16.07 5.91 9.40
N PHE A 11 15.64 7.14 9.11
CA PHE A 11 14.62 7.83 9.89
C PHE A 11 13.22 7.77 9.24
N SER A 12 13.03 6.92 8.24
CA SER A 12 11.79 6.83 7.44
C SER A 12 11.28 8.21 6.97
N ILE A 13 12.21 9.15 6.72
CA ILE A 13 11.88 10.55 6.41
C ILE A 13 11.01 10.66 5.15
N PRO A 14 11.26 9.91 4.06
CA PRO A 14 10.40 9.95 2.88
C PRO A 14 8.94 9.56 3.18
N LEU A 15 8.73 8.55 4.03
CA LEU A 15 7.39 8.09 4.43
C LEU A 15 6.65 9.20 5.20
N ILE A 16 7.28 9.72 6.25
CA ILE A 16 6.68 10.75 7.11
C ILE A 16 6.43 12.03 6.31
N ALA A 17 7.40 12.47 5.51
CA ALA A 17 7.26 13.64 4.65
C ALA A 17 6.13 13.45 3.63
N GLY A 18 6.00 12.26 3.03
CA GLY A 18 4.90 11.92 2.13
C GLY A 18 3.53 12.02 2.79
N VAL A 19 3.37 11.46 3.99
CA VAL A 19 2.12 11.55 4.77
C VAL A 19 1.78 13.00 5.11
N VAL A 20 2.75 13.78 5.61
CA VAL A 20 2.54 15.18 5.96
C VAL A 20 2.18 16.01 4.73
N ALA A 21 2.85 15.78 3.59
CA ALA A 21 2.54 16.46 2.33
C ALA A 21 1.14 16.09 1.82
N ALA A 22 0.76 14.81 1.89
CA ALA A 22 -0.57 14.36 1.49
C ALA A 22 -1.67 14.98 2.37
N ILE A 23 -1.47 15.01 3.69
CA ILE A 23 -2.38 15.70 4.62
C ILE A 23 -2.47 17.19 4.28
N ALA A 24 -1.33 17.87 4.11
CA ALA A 24 -1.31 19.29 3.78
C ALA A 24 -2.05 19.58 2.47
N PHE A 25 -1.81 18.79 1.43
CA PHE A 25 -2.45 18.96 0.13
C PHE A 25 -3.96 18.68 0.20
N ALA A 26 -4.37 17.58 0.82
CA ALA A 26 -5.77 17.23 0.99
C ALA A 26 -6.57 18.27 1.79
N ASN A 27 -5.92 19.06 2.66
CA ASN A 27 -6.55 20.16 3.39
C ASN A 27 -6.53 21.50 2.62
N PHE A 28 -5.50 21.75 1.82
CA PHE A 28 -5.36 23.00 1.07
C PHE A 28 -6.23 23.03 -0.18
N ASP A 29 -6.27 21.92 -0.91
CA ASP A 29 -7.06 21.74 -2.14
C ASP A 29 -7.62 20.30 -2.18
N PRO A 30 -8.77 20.07 -1.52
CA PRO A 30 -9.37 18.74 -1.45
C PRO A 30 -9.78 18.19 -2.82
N GLU A 31 -10.26 19.07 -3.72
CA GLU A 31 -10.69 18.65 -5.05
C GLU A 31 -9.50 18.28 -5.93
N GLY A 32 -8.42 19.08 -5.91
CA GLY A 32 -7.18 18.75 -6.61
C GLY A 32 -6.54 17.47 -6.10
N TYR A 33 -6.55 17.23 -4.78
CA TYR A 33 -6.09 15.96 -4.21
C TYR A 33 -6.94 14.77 -4.68
N HIS A 34 -8.27 14.90 -4.64
CA HIS A 34 -9.17 13.84 -5.09
C HIS A 34 -9.01 13.55 -6.59
N TYR A 35 -8.89 14.59 -7.42
CA TYR A 35 -8.60 14.47 -8.84
C TYR A 35 -7.25 13.76 -9.07
N LEU A 36 -6.19 14.15 -8.37
CA LEU A 36 -4.88 13.52 -8.51
C LEU A 36 -4.93 12.02 -8.16
N VAL A 37 -5.63 11.65 -7.10
CA VAL A 37 -5.65 10.27 -6.60
C VAL A 37 -6.52 9.34 -7.46
N HIS A 38 -7.67 9.83 -7.93
CA HIS A 38 -8.71 9.00 -8.54
C HIS A 38 -8.83 9.13 -10.06
N THR A 39 -8.29 10.20 -10.68
CA THR A 39 -8.35 10.35 -12.13
C THR A 39 -7.37 9.37 -12.80
N PRO A 40 -7.77 8.70 -13.89
CA PRO A 40 -6.87 7.87 -14.68
C PRO A 40 -5.67 8.67 -15.20
N LEU A 41 -4.47 8.11 -15.11
CA LEU A 41 -3.23 8.78 -15.55
C LEU A 41 -3.29 9.19 -17.03
N THR A 42 -3.98 8.40 -17.85
CA THR A 42 -4.20 8.66 -19.28
C THR A 42 -4.96 9.97 -19.52
N GLU A 43 -6.00 10.23 -18.72
CA GLU A 43 -6.79 11.46 -18.77
C GLU A 43 -5.99 12.66 -18.23
N MET A 44 -5.14 12.45 -17.23
CA MET A 44 -4.25 13.51 -16.73
C MET A 44 -3.19 13.90 -17.76
N LEU A 45 -2.58 12.92 -18.44
CA LEU A 45 -1.57 13.13 -19.47
C LEU A 45 -2.16 13.83 -20.70
N SER A 46 -3.33 13.39 -21.17
CA SER A 46 -4.01 14.06 -22.30
C SER A 46 -4.44 15.48 -21.96
N SER A 47 -4.91 15.72 -20.74
CA SER A 47 -5.25 17.07 -20.27
C SER A 47 -4.02 17.98 -20.19
N ALA A 48 -2.86 17.44 -19.81
CA ALA A 48 -1.59 18.17 -19.79
C ALA A 48 -1.10 18.51 -21.20
N GLU A 49 -1.19 17.58 -22.16
CA GLU A 49 -0.86 17.83 -23.56
C GLU A 49 -1.76 18.91 -24.16
N HIS A 50 -3.07 18.87 -23.91
CA HIS A 50 -3.99 19.90 -24.39
C HIS A 50 -3.76 21.28 -23.74
N ALA A 51 -3.40 21.32 -22.45
CA ALA A 51 -3.03 22.57 -21.79
C ALA A 51 -1.72 23.16 -22.35
N GLU A 52 -0.76 22.31 -22.72
CA GLU A 52 0.49 22.73 -23.35
C GLU A 52 0.25 23.24 -24.78
N VAL A 53 -0.56 22.54 -25.59
CA VAL A 53 -0.94 23.01 -26.94
C VAL A 53 -1.71 24.32 -26.88
N ALA A 54 -2.68 24.46 -25.96
CA ALA A 54 -3.41 25.72 -25.78
C ALA A 54 -2.51 26.87 -25.30
N ALA A 55 -1.50 26.58 -24.47
CA ALA A 55 -0.51 27.57 -24.05
C ALA A 55 0.44 27.97 -25.20
N VAL A 56 0.74 27.06 -26.14
CA VAL A 56 1.52 27.34 -27.36
C VAL A 56 0.70 28.13 -28.38
N GLU A 57 -0.60 27.85 -28.49
CA GLU A 57 -1.51 28.52 -29.43
C GLU A 57 -1.90 29.93 -28.95
N ALA A 58 -1.99 30.14 -27.63
CA ALA A 58 -2.17 31.46 -27.02
C ALA A 58 -0.98 32.42 -27.23
N ASP A 59 0.20 31.91 -27.62
CA ASP A 59 1.38 32.70 -28.00
C ASP A 59 1.39 33.05 -29.51
N HIS A 60 0.36 32.63 -30.27
CA HIS A 60 0.27 32.85 -31.72
C HIS A 60 -1.09 33.37 -32.23
N GLU A 61 -1.92 33.96 -31.36
CA GLU A 61 -3.25 34.44 -31.74
C GLU A 61 -3.33 35.98 -31.85
N GLU A 62 -2.54 36.54 -32.78
CA GLU A 62 -3.01 37.61 -33.67
C GLU A 62 -2.96 37.07 -35.12
N ALA A 63 -3.77 36.08 -35.45
CA ALA A 63 -4.27 35.89 -36.82
C ALA A 63 -5.34 34.79 -36.91
N LEU A 64 -6.57 35.27 -37.10
CA LEU A 64 -7.65 34.68 -37.91
C LEU A 64 -8.52 33.59 -37.27
N GLU A 65 -9.68 34.07 -36.83
CA GLU A 65 -10.96 33.37 -36.81
C GLU A 65 -11.18 32.47 -38.04
N GLY A 66 -11.63 31.25 -37.75
CA GLY A 66 -12.57 30.53 -38.59
C GLY A 66 -12.13 29.13 -38.96
N SER A 67 -12.82 28.13 -38.39
CA SER A 67 -13.45 27.01 -39.14
C SER A 67 -13.51 25.72 -38.32
N HIS A 68 -14.74 25.38 -37.95
CA HIS A 68 -15.33 24.04 -37.91
C HIS A 68 -14.67 22.92 -37.08
N ALA A 69 -15.40 22.59 -36.02
CA ALA A 69 -15.48 21.30 -35.36
C ALA A 69 -15.45 20.09 -36.33
N SER A 70 -14.63 19.09 -35.98
CA SER A 70 -14.92 17.66 -36.19
C SER A 70 -13.90 16.79 -35.47
N THR A 71 -14.00 16.71 -34.14
CA THR A 71 -13.26 15.70 -33.36
C THR A 71 -14.11 14.44 -33.26
N THR A 72 -14.19 13.70 -34.37
CA THR A 72 -14.75 12.34 -34.37
C THR A 72 -13.58 11.37 -34.56
N GLY A 73 -13.34 10.53 -33.55
CA GLY A 73 -12.47 9.36 -33.69
C GLY A 73 -11.31 9.29 -32.69
N ALA A 74 -11.54 9.53 -31.40
CA ALA A 74 -10.63 9.03 -30.38
C ALA A 74 -10.94 7.54 -30.15
N HIS A 75 -10.24 6.73 -30.93
CA HIS A 75 -9.78 5.37 -30.64
C HIS A 75 -10.40 4.69 -29.41
N GLU A 76 -11.06 3.55 -29.67
CA GLU A 76 -11.07 2.39 -28.76
C GLU A 76 -9.63 1.99 -28.42
N ALA A 77 -8.99 2.72 -27.51
CA ALA A 77 -7.69 2.40 -26.98
C ALA A 77 -7.90 1.71 -25.63
N ASN A 78 -8.10 0.38 -25.70
CA ASN A 78 -7.83 -0.61 -24.66
C ASN A 78 -8.47 -0.36 -23.29
N GLY A 79 -9.31 -1.28 -22.83
CA GLY A 79 -9.93 -1.25 -21.50
C GLY A 79 -8.96 -0.99 -20.33
N PHE A 80 -7.65 -1.14 -20.50
CA PHE A 80 -6.60 -0.74 -19.55
C PHE A 80 -6.58 0.76 -19.18
N SER A 81 -7.11 1.66 -20.02
CA SER A 81 -6.94 3.11 -19.83
C SER A 81 -7.67 3.68 -18.61
N HIS A 82 -8.77 3.05 -18.16
CA HIS A 82 -9.57 3.52 -17.04
C HIS A 82 -9.09 3.01 -15.67
N TYR A 83 -8.14 2.07 -15.61
CA TYR A 83 -7.76 1.40 -14.36
C TYR A 83 -6.46 1.92 -13.74
N LEU A 84 -5.60 2.62 -14.50
CA LEU A 84 -4.33 3.11 -13.98
C LEU A 84 -4.51 4.46 -13.29
N THR A 85 -4.97 4.43 -12.04
CA THR A 85 -5.04 5.59 -11.13
C THR A 85 -3.86 5.57 -10.16
N LEU A 86 -3.53 6.70 -9.54
CA LEU A 86 -2.54 6.72 -8.45
C LEU A 86 -3.01 5.88 -7.26
N HIS A 87 -4.32 5.86 -7.01
CA HIS A 87 -4.93 4.97 -6.01
C HIS A 87 -4.60 3.50 -6.28
N PHE A 88 -4.86 3.01 -7.50
CA PHE A 88 -4.55 1.63 -7.90
C PHE A 88 -3.06 1.34 -7.84
N LEU A 89 -2.22 2.26 -8.33
CA LEU A 89 -0.78 2.09 -8.30
C LEU A 89 -0.27 1.89 -6.87
N ALA A 90 -0.75 2.70 -5.93
CA ALA A 90 -0.33 2.63 -4.54
C ALA A 90 -0.93 1.42 -3.80
N ASN A 91 -2.25 1.22 -3.89
CA ASN A 91 -2.96 0.21 -3.08
C ASN A 91 -2.84 -1.20 -3.62
N ASP A 92 -2.68 -1.37 -4.92
CA ASP A 92 -2.60 -2.69 -5.54
C ASP A 92 -1.16 -3.00 -5.94
N LEU A 93 -0.56 -2.22 -6.83
CA LEU A 93 0.76 -2.55 -7.37
C LEU A 93 1.87 -2.46 -6.32
N LEU A 94 1.98 -1.34 -5.60
CA LEU A 94 3.02 -1.19 -4.57
C LEU A 94 2.79 -2.15 -3.39
N MET A 95 1.54 -2.43 -3.02
CA MET A 95 1.25 -3.42 -1.98
C MET A 95 1.62 -4.85 -2.40
N VAL A 96 1.42 -5.23 -3.67
CA VAL A 96 1.89 -6.52 -4.19
C VAL A 96 3.41 -6.64 -4.07
N LEU A 97 4.16 -5.58 -4.40
CA LEU A 97 5.62 -5.57 -4.24
C LEU A 97 6.02 -5.64 -2.75
N PHE A 98 5.34 -4.88 -1.89
CA PHE A 98 5.57 -4.88 -0.45
C PHE A 98 5.36 -6.28 0.16
N PHE A 99 4.21 -6.91 -0.10
CA PHE A 99 3.92 -8.24 0.40
C PHE A 99 4.80 -9.32 -0.24
N GLY A 100 5.24 -9.13 -1.50
CA GLY A 100 6.23 -10.02 -2.13
C GLY A 100 7.56 -10.03 -1.37
N ILE A 101 8.04 -8.86 -0.92
CA ILE A 101 9.24 -8.77 -0.09
C ILE A 101 8.98 -9.36 1.31
N ALA A 102 7.84 -9.04 1.94
CA ALA A 102 7.48 -9.61 3.23
C ALA A 102 7.41 -11.15 3.20
N ALA A 103 6.84 -11.71 2.13
CA ALA A 103 6.77 -13.16 1.89
C ALA A 103 8.15 -13.80 1.73
N LYS A 104 9.09 -13.12 1.05
CA LYS A 104 10.50 -13.54 0.99
C LYS A 104 11.14 -13.55 2.39
N GLU A 105 11.00 -12.48 3.15
CA GLU A 105 11.62 -12.35 4.48
C GLU A 105 11.10 -13.41 5.46
N ILE A 106 9.80 -13.70 5.47
CA ILE A 106 9.24 -14.78 6.30
C ILE A 106 9.74 -16.16 5.84
N THR A 107 9.86 -16.37 4.53
CA THR A 107 10.40 -17.63 3.98
C THR A 107 11.86 -17.82 4.39
N GLU A 108 12.70 -16.79 4.28
CA GLU A 108 14.10 -16.80 4.74
C GLU A 108 14.23 -16.99 6.25
N ALA A 109 13.31 -16.40 7.03
CA ALA A 109 13.29 -16.58 8.47
C ALA A 109 12.97 -18.04 8.89
N CYS A 110 12.17 -18.75 8.09
CA CYS A 110 11.76 -20.14 8.30
C CYS A 110 12.76 -21.19 7.75
N LEU A 111 13.70 -20.80 6.87
CA LEU A 111 14.72 -21.70 6.33
C LEU A 111 15.72 -22.17 7.43
N PRO A 112 16.47 -23.27 7.19
CA PRO A 112 17.51 -23.72 8.11
C PRO A 112 18.57 -22.63 8.35
N GLY A 113 18.77 -22.25 9.62
CA GLY A 113 19.65 -21.14 10.01
C GLY A 113 18.98 -19.76 10.05
N GLY A 114 17.70 -19.67 9.67
CA GLY A 114 16.88 -18.47 9.78
C GLY A 114 16.50 -18.13 11.24
N LYS A 115 16.00 -16.90 11.45
CA LYS A 115 15.69 -16.35 12.78
C LYS A 115 14.57 -17.10 13.52
N LEU A 116 13.72 -17.85 12.80
CA LEU A 116 12.62 -18.65 13.37
C LEU A 116 12.97 -20.13 13.53
N THR A 117 14.21 -20.52 13.18
CA THR A 117 14.68 -21.91 13.27
C THR A 117 15.70 -22.07 14.41
N PRO A 118 15.55 -23.04 15.33
CA PRO A 118 14.48 -24.05 15.44
C PRO A 118 13.14 -23.46 15.93
N LEU A 119 12.03 -24.16 15.67
CA LEU A 119 10.66 -23.75 16.03
C LEU A 119 10.50 -23.29 17.49
N SER A 120 11.31 -23.80 18.42
CA SER A 120 11.30 -23.37 19.82
C SER A 120 11.58 -21.87 20.01
N LYS A 121 12.36 -21.27 19.11
CA LYS A 121 12.60 -19.81 19.10
C LYS A 121 11.46 -19.02 18.46
N ALA A 122 10.65 -19.66 17.61
CA ALA A 122 9.49 -19.06 16.95
C ALA A 122 8.26 -18.95 17.88
N VAL A 123 8.20 -19.76 18.94
CA VAL A 123 7.07 -19.79 19.89
C VAL A 123 6.81 -18.41 20.50
N ASN A 124 7.84 -17.75 21.03
CA ASN A 124 7.67 -16.47 21.72
C ASN A 124 7.23 -15.32 20.78
N PRO A 125 7.85 -15.13 19.58
CA PRO A 125 7.32 -14.24 18.56
C PRO A 125 5.88 -14.57 18.15
N LEU A 126 5.56 -15.85 17.93
CA LEU A 126 4.23 -16.24 17.46
C LEU A 126 3.13 -15.95 18.47
N PHE A 127 3.36 -16.23 19.76
CA PHE A 127 2.41 -15.87 20.82
C PHE A 127 2.29 -14.36 21.00
N ALA A 128 3.40 -13.62 20.85
CA ALA A 128 3.37 -12.16 20.88
C ALA A 128 2.55 -11.60 19.71
N THR A 129 2.71 -12.13 18.49
CA THR A 129 1.92 -11.71 17.32
C THR A 129 0.44 -12.08 17.52
N ALA A 130 0.14 -13.28 17.99
CA ALA A 130 -1.25 -13.69 18.27
C ALA A 130 -1.93 -12.75 19.27
N GLY A 131 -1.23 -12.35 20.34
CA GLY A 131 -1.72 -11.33 21.27
C GLY A 131 -1.87 -9.95 20.61
N GLY A 132 -0.91 -9.57 19.76
CA GLY A 132 -0.90 -8.34 18.97
C GLY A 132 -2.07 -8.23 17.98
N VAL A 133 -2.58 -9.35 17.48
CA VAL A 133 -3.76 -9.39 16.59
C VAL A 133 -5.05 -9.50 17.38
N LEU A 134 -5.15 -10.48 18.29
CA LEU A 134 -6.39 -10.77 19.02
C LEU A 134 -6.77 -9.66 20.00
N GLY A 135 -5.77 -8.99 20.60
CA GLY A 135 -5.99 -7.89 21.54
C GLY A 135 -6.75 -6.71 20.91
N PRO A 136 -6.23 -6.07 19.84
CA PRO A 136 -6.90 -4.99 19.15
C PRO A 136 -8.28 -5.37 18.60
N ILE A 137 -8.44 -6.59 18.05
CA ILE A 137 -9.75 -7.10 17.61
C ILE A 137 -10.74 -7.12 18.78
N ALA A 138 -10.35 -7.70 19.92
CA ALA A 138 -11.21 -7.82 21.08
C ALA A 138 -11.63 -6.44 21.63
N VAL A 139 -10.67 -5.52 21.72
CA VAL A 139 -10.94 -4.14 22.14
C VAL A 139 -11.90 -3.45 21.17
N TYR A 140 -11.65 -3.55 19.86
CA TYR A 140 -12.49 -2.95 18.83
C TYR A 140 -13.93 -3.47 18.88
N LEU A 141 -14.11 -4.80 18.90
CA LEU A 141 -15.44 -5.41 18.95
C LEU A 141 -16.18 -5.04 20.23
N THR A 142 -15.47 -5.04 21.36
CA THR A 142 -16.04 -4.65 22.66
C THR A 142 -16.51 -3.19 22.61
N LEU A 143 -15.67 -2.26 22.14
CA LEU A 143 -16.06 -0.85 21.99
C LEU A 143 -17.22 -0.70 21.01
N ASN A 144 -17.23 -1.44 19.90
CA ASN A 144 -18.34 -1.40 18.95
C ASN A 144 -19.67 -1.83 19.58
N THR A 145 -19.66 -2.80 20.50
CA THR A 145 -20.89 -3.20 21.23
C THR A 145 -21.39 -2.13 22.20
N PHE A 146 -20.51 -1.29 22.76
CA PHE A 146 -20.88 -0.27 23.73
C PHE A 146 -21.25 1.08 23.10
N THR A 147 -20.54 1.50 22.05
CA THR A 147 -20.64 2.85 21.48
C THR A 147 -20.90 2.87 19.98
N GLY A 148 -20.90 1.71 19.32
CA GLY A 148 -20.88 1.62 17.86
C GLY A 148 -22.22 1.28 17.23
N SER A 149 -22.16 0.97 15.94
CA SER A 149 -23.30 0.63 15.10
C SER A 149 -23.09 -0.72 14.40
N ALA A 150 -24.16 -1.27 13.81
CA ALA A 150 -24.07 -2.50 13.03
C ALA A 150 -23.14 -2.35 11.81
N GLU A 151 -23.02 -1.15 11.25
CA GLU A 151 -22.18 -0.88 10.08
C GLU A 151 -20.68 -1.07 10.40
N TRP A 152 -20.27 -0.70 11.62
CA TRP A 152 -18.88 -0.79 12.05
C TRP A 152 -18.46 -2.21 12.41
N SER A 153 -19.41 -3.15 12.58
CA SER A 153 -19.08 -4.55 12.88
C SER A 153 -18.15 -5.20 11.87
N ARG A 154 -18.16 -4.72 10.62
CA ARG A 154 -17.27 -5.19 9.54
C ARG A 154 -15.85 -4.67 9.65
N GLY A 155 -15.54 -3.66 10.49
CA GLY A 155 -14.21 -3.05 10.57
C GLY A 155 -13.21 -3.75 11.50
N TRP A 156 -13.50 -4.96 11.98
CA TRP A 156 -12.72 -5.63 13.03
C TRP A 156 -11.27 -5.97 12.65
N GLY A 157 -10.96 -6.11 11.36
CA GLY A 157 -9.60 -6.33 10.85
C GLY A 157 -8.77 -5.06 10.67
N ILE A 158 -9.39 -3.86 10.69
CA ILE A 158 -8.66 -2.59 10.59
C ILE A 158 -7.60 -2.41 11.71
N PRO A 159 -7.90 -2.64 13.00
CA PRO A 159 -6.95 -2.40 14.08
C PRO A 159 -5.81 -3.43 14.18
N THR A 160 -5.78 -4.46 13.32
CA THR A 160 -4.70 -5.46 13.31
C THR A 160 -3.53 -5.05 12.42
N ALA A 161 -3.67 -3.99 11.61
CA ALA A 161 -2.60 -3.55 10.73
C ALA A 161 -1.48 -2.85 11.53
N THR A 162 -0.23 -3.27 11.30
CA THR A 162 0.96 -2.68 11.91
C THR A 162 1.87 -2.10 10.83
N ASP A 163 2.16 -0.79 10.89
CA ASP A 163 3.17 -0.19 10.00
C ASP A 163 4.58 -0.57 10.46
N ILE A 164 5.21 -1.49 9.72
CA ILE A 164 6.56 -1.98 10.00
C ILE A 164 7.63 -0.87 10.00
N ALA A 165 7.50 0.13 9.11
CA ALA A 165 8.51 1.18 8.96
C ALA A 165 8.45 2.17 10.13
N LEU A 166 7.25 2.52 10.59
CA LEU A 166 7.06 3.37 11.78
C LEU A 166 7.41 2.61 13.06
N ALA A 167 6.97 1.36 13.19
CA ALA A 167 7.29 0.54 14.37
C ALA A 167 8.81 0.35 14.52
N TRP A 168 9.52 0.06 13.43
CA TRP A 168 10.97 -0.08 13.43
C TRP A 168 11.68 1.25 13.76
N LEU A 169 11.21 2.38 13.20
CA LEU A 169 11.75 3.70 13.50
C LEU A 169 11.66 4.02 14.99
N VAL A 170 10.47 3.86 15.58
CA VAL A 170 10.23 4.13 17.00
C VAL A 170 11.05 3.19 17.88
N ALA A 171 11.12 1.90 17.53
CA ALA A 171 11.94 0.93 18.23
C ALA A 171 13.42 1.32 18.23
N ARG A 172 13.95 1.74 17.08
CA ARG A 172 15.35 2.18 16.94
C ARG A 172 15.62 3.46 17.73
N MET A 173 14.66 4.38 17.79
CA MET A 173 14.76 5.62 18.57
C MET A 173 14.77 5.36 20.07
N LEU A 174 13.94 4.42 20.56
CA LEU A 174 13.80 4.12 21.99
C LEU A 174 14.91 3.19 22.52
N PHE A 175 15.19 2.10 21.80
CA PHE A 175 16.10 1.06 22.28
C PHE A 175 17.53 1.22 21.75
N GLY A 176 17.73 2.01 20.70
CA GLY A 176 19.00 2.13 20.00
C GLY A 176 19.20 1.05 18.93
N LYS A 177 20.03 1.37 17.93
CA LYS A 177 20.22 0.60 16.68
C LYS A 177 20.59 -0.86 16.88
N THR A 178 21.34 -1.17 17.93
CA THR A 178 21.94 -2.49 18.17
C THR A 178 21.16 -3.33 19.17
N HIS A 179 20.04 -2.82 19.71
CA HIS A 179 19.31 -3.54 20.73
C HIS A 179 18.53 -4.72 20.14
N PRO A 180 18.58 -5.92 20.76
CA PRO A 180 17.90 -7.12 20.25
C PRO A 180 16.40 -6.92 20.01
N ALA A 181 15.75 -6.04 20.78
CA ALA A 181 14.33 -5.72 20.62
C ALA A 181 13.98 -5.19 19.22
N VAL A 182 14.88 -4.45 18.55
CA VAL A 182 14.61 -3.92 17.20
C VAL A 182 14.49 -5.05 16.18
N SER A 183 15.39 -6.04 16.27
CA SER A 183 15.34 -7.23 15.40
C SER A 183 14.15 -8.13 15.71
N PHE A 184 13.77 -8.23 16.99
CA PHE A 184 12.58 -8.97 17.42
C PHE A 184 11.29 -8.30 16.91
N LEU A 185 11.16 -6.98 17.06
CA LEU A 185 9.98 -6.23 16.60
C LEU A 185 9.85 -6.25 15.07
N LEU A 186 10.96 -6.20 14.34
CA LEU A 186 10.92 -6.33 12.88
C LEU A 186 10.38 -7.71 12.47
N LEU A 187 10.81 -8.78 13.14
CA LEU A 187 10.30 -10.13 12.90
C LEU A 187 8.81 -10.27 13.28
N LEU A 188 8.43 -9.65 14.40
CA LEU A 188 7.04 -9.60 14.87
C LEU A 188 6.13 -8.91 13.84
N ALA A 189 6.56 -7.76 13.30
CA ALA A 189 5.81 -6.99 12.32
C ALA A 189 5.63 -7.74 10.99
N VAL A 190 6.68 -8.40 10.48
CA VAL A 190 6.56 -9.24 9.27
C VAL A 190 5.57 -10.41 9.49
N ALA A 191 5.59 -11.03 10.67
CA ALA A 191 4.65 -12.09 11.00
C ALA A 191 3.20 -11.56 11.12
N ASP A 192 3.03 -10.36 11.68
CA ASP A 192 1.75 -9.67 11.80
C ASP A 192 1.16 -9.32 10.43
N ASP A 193 1.99 -8.80 9.50
CA ASP A 193 1.61 -8.51 8.12
C ASP A 193 1.10 -9.76 7.39
N ALA A 194 1.74 -10.91 7.60
CA ALA A 194 1.28 -12.18 7.02
C ALA A 194 -0.10 -12.60 7.56
N ILE A 195 -0.36 -12.39 8.85
CA ILE A 195 -1.68 -12.66 9.45
C ILE A 195 -2.71 -11.65 8.92
N GLY A 196 -2.36 -10.37 8.83
CA GLY A 196 -3.19 -9.31 8.27
C GLY A 196 -3.61 -9.60 6.83
N LEU A 197 -2.68 -10.06 6.00
CA LEU A 197 -2.99 -10.50 4.62
C LEU A 197 -4.00 -11.65 4.62
N GLY A 198 -3.85 -12.63 5.53
CA GLY A 198 -4.81 -13.72 5.70
C GLY A 198 -6.20 -13.24 6.16
N ILE A 199 -6.25 -12.27 7.08
CA ILE A 199 -7.49 -11.64 7.53
C ILE A 199 -8.20 -10.96 6.35
N ILE A 200 -7.49 -10.19 5.53
CA ILE A 200 -8.07 -9.52 4.37
C ILE A 200 -8.55 -10.54 3.33
N ALA A 201 -7.72 -11.53 2.99
CA ALA A 201 -8.03 -12.52 1.97
C ALA A 201 -9.27 -13.38 2.29
N ILE A 202 -9.48 -13.72 3.58
CA ILE A 202 -10.58 -14.59 4.01
C ILE A 202 -11.78 -13.79 4.53
N GLY A 203 -11.52 -12.74 5.30
CA GLY A 203 -12.54 -11.95 5.99
C GLY A 203 -13.15 -10.84 5.15
N TYR A 204 -12.48 -10.40 4.08
CA TYR A 204 -12.88 -9.25 3.26
C TYR A 204 -12.87 -9.53 1.74
N PRO A 205 -13.52 -10.61 1.25
CA PRO A 205 -13.64 -10.83 -0.19
C PRO A 205 -14.56 -9.80 -0.85
N ASP A 206 -14.27 -9.42 -2.10
CA ASP A 206 -15.15 -8.58 -2.91
C ASP A 206 -16.40 -9.39 -3.32
N PRO A 207 -17.62 -8.97 -2.92
CA PRO A 207 -18.85 -9.65 -3.32
C PRO A 207 -19.11 -9.65 -4.83
N ASN A 208 -18.58 -8.65 -5.56
CA ASN A 208 -18.78 -8.51 -7.00
C ASN A 208 -17.78 -9.34 -7.82
N HIS A 209 -16.62 -9.65 -7.23
CA HIS A 209 -15.57 -10.45 -7.84
C HIS A 209 -15.19 -11.59 -6.90
N PRO A 210 -16.02 -12.65 -6.83
CA PRO A 210 -15.78 -13.75 -5.91
C PRO A 210 -14.43 -14.42 -6.20
N THR A 211 -13.72 -14.78 -5.13
CA THR A 211 -12.41 -15.41 -5.25
C THR A 211 -12.50 -16.74 -5.99
N GLU A 212 -11.98 -16.78 -7.21
CA GLU A 212 -11.86 -18.01 -7.98
C GLU A 212 -10.56 -18.72 -7.59
N TRP A 213 -10.65 -19.70 -6.68
CA TRP A 213 -9.48 -20.45 -6.19
C TRP A 213 -8.65 -21.13 -7.30
N ALA A 214 -9.26 -21.38 -8.47
CA ALA A 214 -8.54 -21.88 -9.64
C ALA A 214 -7.47 -20.90 -10.15
N GLN A 215 -7.65 -19.60 -9.94
CA GLN A 215 -6.68 -18.57 -10.35
C GLN A 215 -5.37 -18.64 -9.55
N VAL A 216 -5.35 -19.30 -8.39
CA VAL A 216 -4.11 -19.59 -7.66
C VAL A 216 -3.15 -20.43 -8.50
N LEU A 217 -3.65 -21.20 -9.48
CA LEU A 217 -2.82 -21.97 -10.40
C LEU A 217 -1.93 -21.08 -11.29
N TRP A 218 -2.27 -19.80 -11.48
CA TRP A 218 -1.40 -18.85 -12.18
C TRP A 218 -0.06 -18.60 -11.46
N LEU A 219 0.06 -18.98 -10.19
CA LEU A 219 1.32 -18.93 -9.45
C LEU A 219 2.29 -20.05 -9.87
N VAL A 220 1.78 -21.17 -10.41
CA VAL A 220 2.59 -22.36 -10.75
C VAL A 220 3.69 -22.03 -11.78
N PRO A 221 3.43 -21.35 -12.91
CA PRO A 221 4.48 -20.93 -13.84
C PRO A 221 5.55 -20.06 -13.18
N GLY A 222 5.15 -19.13 -12.29
CA GLY A 222 6.07 -18.27 -11.56
C GLY A 222 6.98 -19.06 -10.61
N MET A 223 6.41 -20.01 -9.86
CA MET A 223 7.18 -20.90 -8.99
C MET A 223 8.14 -21.80 -9.77
N LEU A 224 7.70 -22.31 -10.93
CA LEU A 224 8.54 -23.14 -11.80
C LEU A 224 9.70 -22.36 -12.42
N ALA A 225 9.51 -21.09 -12.77
CA ALA A 225 10.58 -20.24 -13.29
C ALA A 225 11.59 -19.82 -12.22
N ALA A 226 11.20 -19.85 -10.95
CA ALA A 226 12.06 -19.49 -9.81
C ALA A 226 12.95 -20.63 -9.30
N TYR A 227 12.70 -21.87 -9.74
CA TYR A 227 13.45 -23.08 -9.37
C TYR A 227 14.43 -23.50 -10.47
#